data_AF-A0A917HYK4-F1
#
_entry.id   AF-A0A917HYK4-F1
#
_cell.length_a   1.000
_cell.length_b   1.000
_cell.length_c   1.000
_cell.angle_alpha   90.00
_cell.angle_beta   90.00
_cell.angle_gamma   90.00
#
_symmetry.space_group_name_H-M   'P 1'
#
loop_
_entity.id
_entity.type
_entity.pdbx_description
1 polymer ?
#
loop_
_entity_poly.entity_id
_entity_poly.type
_entity_poly.pdbx_seq_one_letter_code
_entity_poly.pdbx_strand_id
1 'polypeptide(L)'
;MKKVDKKNLVIVLLSLIIVGCAGYYLFGHEVGQFVHRWQNPHMYDSEETVDQSASEAAYYGHPDVADAAYSCESLYFYGDVGYMTKGSLRDQRAAAAYNRLPDTLLLIRYGEEIEQAEQKGVNFYETRARFSLIETYTDNPALTAYLRLAEEGKVEYLKLLPNKRGSLEVEDECDFRNKYADYFDPGVSWMRDTPLAVKEILSDYFRSNEGGSFTFVNDRRNTTQVYRLAGFTGLNRYTNQPKQELAVVLTEKNSTGNVTERMIVIGFDDADKGRILFNEVFYSKILFTVYENPYALPKEAASLASYATPAQQLIEIKTNSNRHPIYLYYDKEFDTMIRKTFSPEDEESH
;
A
#
# COMPACT_ATOMS: atom_id res chain seq x y z
N MET A 1 65.34 -11.95 0.08
CA MET A 1 63.91 -11.97 -0.30
C MET A 1 63.31 -13.31 0.12
N LYS A 2 62.36 -13.32 1.08
CA LYS A 2 61.70 -14.56 1.53
C LYS A 2 60.79 -15.09 0.41
N LYS A 3 60.96 -16.35 0.02
CA LYS A 3 60.08 -17.04 -0.95
C LYS A 3 58.68 -17.14 -0.35
N VAL A 4 57.73 -16.38 -0.91
CA VAL A 4 56.32 -16.50 -0.56
C VAL A 4 55.82 -17.85 -1.06
N ASP A 5 55.27 -18.65 -0.15
CA ASP A 5 54.77 -19.98 -0.44
C ASP A 5 53.51 -19.90 -1.31
N LYS A 6 53.54 -20.52 -2.49
CA LYS A 6 52.47 -20.39 -3.52
C LYS A 6 51.10 -20.83 -2.99
N LYS A 7 51.07 -21.73 -1.99
CA LYS A 7 49.82 -22.20 -1.36
C LYS A 7 49.15 -21.10 -0.53
N ASN A 8 49.92 -20.26 0.17
CA ASN A 8 49.38 -19.15 0.95
C ASN A 8 48.83 -18.05 0.04
N LEU A 9 49.44 -17.85 -1.12
CA LEU A 9 48.92 -16.90 -2.12
C LEU A 9 47.54 -17.31 -2.64
N VAL A 10 47.33 -18.60 -2.91
CA VAL A 10 46.05 -19.14 -3.40
C VAL A 10 44.95 -19.02 -2.35
N ILE A 11 45.27 -19.29 -1.08
CA ILE A 11 44.31 -19.17 0.03
C ILE A 11 43.86 -17.71 0.19
N VAL A 12 44.80 -16.75 0.18
CA VAL A 12 44.48 -15.32 0.30
C VAL A 12 43.62 -14.84 -0.87
N LEU A 13 43.90 -15.30 -2.09
CA LEU A 13 43.09 -14.99 -3.26
C LEU A 13 41.66 -15.54 -3.15
N LEU A 14 41.50 -16.78 -2.70
CA LEU A 14 40.19 -17.38 -2.47
C LEU A 14 39.41 -16.65 -1.36
N SER A 15 40.07 -16.28 -0.27
CA SER A 15 39.44 -15.49 0.80
C SER A 15 38.99 -14.12 0.32
N LEU A 16 39.79 -13.44 -0.52
CA LEU A 16 39.42 -12.15 -1.10
C LEU A 16 38.23 -12.28 -2.06
N ILE A 17 38.14 -13.36 -2.85
CA ILE A 17 37.00 -13.61 -3.73
C ILE A 17 35.74 -13.87 -2.90
N ILE A 18 35.82 -14.69 -1.85
CA ILE A 18 34.66 -15.00 -0.99
C ILE A 18 34.18 -13.73 -0.27
N VAL A 19 35.08 -12.93 0.28
CA VAL A 19 34.75 -11.65 0.94
C VAL A 19 34.18 -10.65 -0.09
N GLY A 20 34.74 -10.60 -1.30
CA GLY A 20 34.24 -9.76 -2.38
C GLY A 20 32.83 -10.15 -2.83
N CYS A 21 32.56 -11.45 -3.02
CA CYS A 21 31.24 -11.95 -3.37
C CYS A 21 30.22 -11.74 -2.24
N ALA A 22 30.62 -11.95 -0.98
CA ALA A 22 29.77 -11.68 0.17
C ALA A 22 29.46 -10.17 0.32
N GLY A 23 30.46 -9.31 0.10
CA GLY A 23 30.29 -7.86 0.08
C GLY A 23 29.37 -7.40 -1.04
N TYR A 24 29.53 -7.94 -2.25
CA TYR A 24 28.64 -7.63 -3.38
C TYR A 24 27.21 -8.14 -3.13
N TYR A 25 27.04 -9.30 -2.52
CA TYR A 25 25.71 -9.82 -2.18
C TYR A 25 25.01 -8.98 -1.11
N LEU A 26 25.75 -8.54 -0.08
CA LEU A 26 25.19 -7.76 1.02
C LEU A 26 25.00 -6.27 0.70
N PHE A 27 25.87 -5.69 -0.13
CA PHE A 27 25.92 -4.25 -0.38
C PHE A 27 25.75 -3.85 -1.86
N GLY A 28 25.54 -4.81 -2.77
CA GLY A 28 25.44 -4.54 -4.21
C GLY A 28 24.29 -3.59 -4.57
N HIS A 29 23.19 -3.63 -3.79
CA HIS A 29 22.07 -2.71 -3.96
C HIS A 29 22.44 -1.26 -3.57
N GLU A 30 23.21 -1.06 -2.51
CA GLU A 30 23.68 0.26 -2.07
C GLU A 30 24.76 0.83 -3.01
N VAL A 31 25.68 -0.03 -3.48
CA VAL A 31 26.70 0.36 -4.47
C VAL A 31 26.05 0.74 -5.80
N GLY A 32 25.01 0.02 -6.23
CA GLY A 32 24.23 0.35 -7.41
C GLY A 32 23.61 1.75 -7.32
N GLN A 33 22.96 2.07 -6.19
CA GLN A 33 22.39 3.39 -5.96
C GLN A 33 23.45 4.50 -5.87
N PHE A 34 24.62 4.21 -5.29
CA PHE A 34 25.73 5.15 -5.22
C PHE A 34 26.33 5.45 -6.60
N VAL A 35 26.56 4.42 -7.42
CA VAL A 35 27.07 4.58 -8.81
C VAL A 35 26.04 5.34 -9.66
N HIS A 36 24.76 5.07 -9.48
CA HIS A 36 23.70 5.77 -10.22
C HIS A 36 23.60 7.25 -9.84
N ARG A 37 23.83 7.62 -8.57
CA ARG A 37 23.95 9.02 -8.11
C ARG A 37 25.22 9.69 -8.62
N TRP A 38 26.34 8.97 -8.68
CA TRP A 38 27.61 9.53 -9.14
C TRP A 38 27.62 9.79 -10.65
N GLN A 39 26.92 8.97 -11.43
CA GLN A 39 26.81 9.13 -12.89
C GLN A 39 25.81 10.23 -13.30
N ASN A 40 24.80 10.53 -12.49
CA ASN A 40 23.76 11.54 -12.78
C ASN A 40 23.63 12.60 -11.66
N PRO A 41 24.66 13.43 -11.44
CA PRO A 41 24.65 14.42 -10.35
C PRO A 41 23.61 15.54 -10.54
N HIS A 42 23.13 15.79 -11.77
CA HIS A 42 22.17 16.86 -12.07
C HIS A 42 20.68 16.44 -11.99
N MET A 43 20.39 15.22 -11.53
CA MET A 43 19.00 14.74 -11.45
C MET A 43 18.35 14.97 -10.08
N TYR A 44 19.10 15.47 -9.09
CA TYR A 44 18.61 15.70 -7.72
C TYR A 44 18.83 17.12 -7.19
N ASP A 45 19.40 18.02 -7.99
CA ASP A 45 19.45 19.46 -7.70
C ASP A 45 18.37 20.18 -8.52
N SER A 46 17.15 20.18 -8.03
CA SER A 46 16.17 21.20 -8.40
C SER A 46 15.53 21.73 -7.12
N GLU A 47 16.29 22.53 -6.38
CA GLU A 47 15.70 23.64 -5.62
C GLU A 47 15.06 24.58 -6.65
N GLU A 48 13.73 24.51 -6.73
CA GLU A 48 12.93 25.41 -7.53
C GLU A 48 12.95 26.79 -6.85
N THR A 49 13.81 27.67 -7.35
CA THR A 49 13.72 29.11 -7.09
C THR A 49 12.41 29.62 -7.70
N VAL A 50 11.37 29.75 -6.89
CA VAL A 50 10.12 30.39 -7.30
C VAL A 50 10.34 31.90 -7.35
N ASP A 51 10.34 32.42 -8.56
CA ASP A 51 10.31 33.85 -8.87
C ASP A 51 9.09 34.51 -8.21
N GLN A 52 9.36 35.53 -7.40
CA GLN A 52 8.37 36.52 -7.00
C GLN A 52 7.93 37.32 -8.22
N SER A 53 6.68 37.15 -8.66
CA SER A 53 5.76 38.24 -9.02
C SER A 53 4.59 37.74 -9.89
N ALA A 54 3.38 37.74 -9.33
CA ALA A 54 2.24 38.49 -9.88
C ALA A 54 0.93 38.15 -9.14
N SER A 55 0.29 39.23 -8.68
CA SER A 55 -1.13 39.39 -8.36
C SER A 55 -1.69 38.75 -7.09
N GLU A 56 -1.45 39.46 -5.98
CA GLU A 56 -2.57 39.96 -5.17
C GLU A 56 -3.65 40.55 -6.09
N ALA A 57 -4.84 39.95 -6.11
CA ALA A 57 -6.12 40.66 -6.11
C ALA A 57 -7.28 39.66 -6.24
N ALA A 58 -8.13 39.68 -5.22
CA ALA A 58 -9.54 39.27 -5.19
C ALA A 58 -9.83 38.01 -4.37
N TYR A 59 -9.98 38.16 -3.05
CA TYR A 59 -11.28 37.93 -2.40
C TYR A 59 -11.22 38.34 -0.92
N TYR A 60 -11.50 39.61 -0.62
CA TYR A 60 -12.07 39.98 0.68
C TYR A 60 -13.49 40.48 0.42
N GLY A 61 -14.49 39.82 0.98
CA GLY A 61 -15.88 40.25 0.87
C GLY A 61 -16.92 39.22 1.30
N HIS A 62 -16.93 38.85 2.59
CA HIS A 62 -18.13 38.87 3.45
C HIS A 62 -17.82 38.27 4.83
N PRO A 63 -18.16 38.97 5.94
CA PRO A 63 -18.15 38.41 7.28
C PRO A 63 -19.49 37.70 7.54
N ASP A 64 -19.43 36.64 8.34
CA ASP A 64 -20.57 35.87 8.87
C ASP A 64 -21.29 34.97 7.84
N VAL A 65 -20.75 33.76 7.64
CA VAL A 65 -21.40 32.43 7.71
C VAL A 65 -20.37 31.37 7.27
N ALA A 66 -20.14 30.36 8.12
CA ALA A 66 -19.35 29.13 7.91
C ALA A 66 -17.90 29.07 8.47
N ASP A 67 -17.74 29.36 9.77
CA ASP A 67 -16.69 28.71 10.59
C ASP A 67 -17.06 27.22 10.85
N ALA A 68 -17.12 26.44 9.77
CA ALA A 68 -16.81 25.01 9.83
C ALA A 68 -15.46 24.85 9.13
N ALA A 69 -14.45 25.51 9.69
CA ALA A 69 -13.08 25.45 9.20
C ALA A 69 -12.56 24.03 9.46
N TYR A 70 -12.48 23.22 8.40
CA TYR A 70 -11.60 22.06 8.38
C TYR A 70 -10.19 22.57 8.64
N SER A 71 -9.67 22.37 9.85
CA SER A 71 -8.28 22.65 10.14
C SER A 71 -7.45 21.55 9.50
N CYS A 72 -6.72 21.83 8.41
CA CYS A 72 -5.70 20.92 7.87
C CYS A 72 -4.49 20.75 8.84
N GLU A 73 -4.71 20.83 10.15
CA GLU A 73 -3.70 20.75 11.21
C GLU A 73 -3.49 19.31 11.68
N SER A 74 -4.50 18.44 11.53
CA SER A 74 -4.41 17.02 11.87
C SER A 74 -3.59 16.24 10.85
N LEU A 75 -2.81 15.27 11.33
CA LEU A 75 -1.97 14.42 10.49
C LEU A 75 -2.54 13.00 10.44
N TYR A 76 -2.53 12.37 9.28
CA TYR A 76 -3.06 11.03 9.07
C TYR A 76 -2.03 10.10 8.46
N PHE A 77 -1.93 8.89 9.00
CA PHE A 77 -1.08 7.85 8.43
C PHE A 77 -1.73 7.22 7.19
N TYR A 78 -1.04 7.20 6.06
CA TYR A 78 -1.57 6.59 4.82
C TYR A 78 -0.85 5.30 4.42
N GLY A 79 0.19 4.88 5.16
CA GLY A 79 0.92 3.65 4.89
C GLY A 79 0.12 2.37 5.17
N ASP A 80 0.75 1.21 4.89
CA ASP A 80 0.16 -0.10 5.19
C ASP A 80 0.16 -0.40 6.68
N VAL A 81 1.33 -0.24 7.31
CA VAL A 81 1.55 -0.40 8.75
C VAL A 81 2.63 0.59 9.14
N GLY A 82 2.42 1.33 10.23
CA GLY A 82 3.43 2.17 10.86
C GLY A 82 3.82 1.60 12.21
N TYR A 83 5.00 1.95 12.70
CA TYR A 83 5.46 1.57 14.04
C TYR A 83 5.76 2.83 14.84
N MET A 84 5.05 3.03 15.95
CA MET A 84 5.49 3.98 16.97
C MET A 84 6.54 3.31 17.85
N THR A 85 7.72 3.88 17.90
CA THR A 85 8.87 3.33 18.62
C THR A 85 9.40 4.26 19.68
N LYS A 86 10.12 3.69 20.64
CA LYS A 86 10.88 4.47 21.62
C LYS A 86 11.91 5.36 20.91
N GLY A 87 11.88 6.65 21.19
CA GLY A 87 13.01 7.56 21.00
C GLY A 87 14.11 7.36 22.07
N SER A 88 15.20 8.12 21.96
CA SER A 88 16.42 7.89 22.75
C SER A 88 16.28 8.25 24.24
N LEU A 89 17.02 7.56 25.11
CA LEU A 89 17.17 7.89 26.52
C LEU A 89 17.93 9.21 26.70
N ARG A 90 17.41 10.13 27.53
CA ARG A 90 18.04 11.43 27.83
C ARG A 90 18.60 11.50 29.25
N ASP A 91 17.96 10.84 30.22
CA ASP A 91 18.41 10.77 31.62
C ASP A 91 18.75 9.33 32.04
N GLN A 92 20.01 9.11 32.41
CA GLN A 92 20.50 7.79 32.87
C GLN A 92 19.80 7.29 34.14
N ARG A 93 19.21 8.17 34.95
CA ARG A 93 18.41 7.76 36.13
C ARG A 93 17.17 6.97 35.73
N ALA A 94 16.69 7.14 34.50
CA ALA A 94 15.53 6.43 33.96
C ALA A 94 15.88 5.14 33.22
N ALA A 95 17.17 4.79 33.08
CA ALA A 95 17.63 3.68 32.23
C ALA A 95 16.96 2.34 32.57
N ALA A 96 16.79 2.03 33.86
CA ALA A 96 16.15 0.78 34.29
C ALA A 96 14.68 0.69 33.88
N ALA A 97 13.95 1.81 33.88
CA ALA A 97 12.56 1.85 33.43
C ALA A 97 12.47 1.81 31.91
N TYR A 98 13.29 2.61 31.22
CA TYR A 98 13.35 2.67 29.76
C TYR A 98 13.71 1.32 29.11
N ASN A 99 14.69 0.60 29.66
CA ASN A 99 15.14 -0.69 29.12
C ASN A 99 14.15 -1.84 29.35
N ARG A 100 13.15 -1.67 30.24
CA ARG A 100 12.08 -2.65 30.45
C ARG A 100 10.95 -2.54 29.45
N LEU A 101 10.84 -1.41 28.76
CA LEU A 101 9.80 -1.16 27.77
C LEU A 101 10.21 -1.76 26.41
N PRO A 102 9.26 -2.30 25.62
CA PRO A 102 9.55 -2.78 24.27
C PRO A 102 9.94 -1.63 23.34
N ASP A 103 10.72 -1.92 22.30
CA ASP A 103 11.16 -0.94 21.30
C ASP A 103 10.01 -0.43 20.44
N THR A 104 9.09 -1.31 20.05
CA THR A 104 7.81 -0.95 19.44
C THR A 104 6.75 -0.83 20.51
N LEU A 105 6.12 0.34 20.59
CA LEU A 105 5.09 0.64 21.57
C LEU A 105 3.68 0.57 20.98
N LEU A 106 3.54 0.82 19.67
CA LEU A 106 2.26 0.71 18.98
C LEU A 106 2.46 0.41 17.48
N LEU A 107 1.45 -0.24 16.90
CA LEU A 107 1.25 -0.35 15.46
C LEU A 107 0.25 0.71 15.01
N ILE A 108 0.60 1.49 13.99
CA ILE A 108 -0.30 2.44 13.35
C ILE A 108 -0.87 1.81 12.08
N ARG A 109 -2.13 2.10 11.79
CA ARG A 109 -2.80 1.65 10.57
C ARG A 109 -3.27 2.81 9.72
N TYR A 110 -3.52 2.51 8.45
CA TYR A 110 -4.10 3.45 7.49
C TYR A 110 -5.30 4.22 8.08
N GLY A 111 -5.26 5.54 7.95
CA GLY A 111 -6.29 6.48 8.40
C GLY A 111 -6.32 6.74 9.91
N GLU A 112 -5.36 6.23 10.68
CA GLU A 112 -5.20 6.65 12.07
C GLU A 112 -4.59 8.05 12.13
N GLU A 113 -5.18 8.89 12.98
CA GLU A 113 -4.75 10.26 13.22
C GLU A 113 -3.54 10.28 14.16
N ILE A 114 -2.53 11.06 13.80
CA ILE A 114 -1.29 11.25 14.53
C ILE A 114 -1.23 12.71 15.02
N GLU A 115 -0.95 12.87 16.29
CA GLU A 115 -0.72 14.17 16.92
C GLU A 115 0.77 14.53 16.89
N GLN A 116 1.07 15.81 16.68
CA GLN A 116 2.40 16.36 16.88
C GLN A 116 2.50 16.99 18.28
N ALA A 117 3.48 16.54 19.07
CA ALA A 117 3.58 16.91 20.47
C ALA A 117 4.33 18.23 20.78
N GLU A 118 4.74 19.09 19.81
CA GLU A 118 5.32 20.42 20.19
C GLU A 118 5.34 21.54 19.12
N GLN A 119 4.97 22.75 19.60
CA GLN A 119 5.03 24.16 19.14
C GLN A 119 4.85 24.54 17.65
N LYS A 120 3.79 25.34 17.41
CA LYS A 120 3.54 26.12 16.18
C LYS A 120 4.83 26.76 15.64
N GLY A 121 5.18 26.45 14.38
CA GLY A 121 6.19 27.19 13.62
C GLY A 121 7.51 26.47 13.31
N VAL A 122 7.62 25.16 13.51
CA VAL A 122 8.82 24.38 13.10
C VAL A 122 8.52 23.58 11.82
N ASN A 123 9.45 23.62 10.87
CA ASN A 123 9.33 22.97 9.56
C ASN A 123 9.32 21.44 9.70
N PHE A 124 8.29 20.79 9.12
CA PHE A 124 7.97 19.36 9.22
C PHE A 124 9.16 18.43 8.92
N TYR A 125 10.03 18.82 7.97
CA TYR A 125 11.11 17.99 7.45
C TYR A 125 12.46 18.17 8.16
N GLU A 126 12.62 19.16 9.04
CA GLU A 126 13.96 19.59 9.48
C GLU A 126 14.41 19.11 10.87
N THR A 127 13.54 18.80 11.84
CA THR A 127 14.04 18.33 13.15
C THR A 127 13.05 17.49 13.97
N ARG A 128 13.52 16.32 14.43
CA ARG A 128 13.08 15.59 15.64
C ARG A 128 11.56 15.59 15.89
N ALA A 129 10.76 15.18 14.91
CA ALA A 129 9.31 15.07 15.06
C ALA A 129 8.95 14.16 16.25
N ARG A 130 8.13 14.72 17.14
CA ARG A 130 7.64 14.12 18.37
C ARG A 130 6.17 13.78 18.13
N PHE A 131 5.83 12.50 18.11
CA PHE A 131 4.46 12.07 17.83
C PHE A 131 3.77 11.61 19.12
N SER A 132 2.50 11.99 19.30
CA SER A 132 1.53 11.33 20.18
C SER A 132 0.34 10.92 19.33
N LEU A 133 -0.58 10.13 19.87
CA LEU A 133 -1.84 9.81 19.19
C LEU A 133 -2.95 10.53 19.94
N ILE A 134 -3.96 11.00 19.20
CA ILE A 134 -5.12 11.73 19.77
C ILE A 134 -5.94 10.78 20.66
N GLU A 135 -6.04 9.51 20.24
CA GLU A 135 -6.66 8.49 21.07
C GLU A 135 -5.70 8.03 22.17
N THR A 136 -6.06 8.33 23.42
CA THR A 136 -5.41 7.73 24.58
C THR A 136 -5.60 6.21 24.50
N TYR A 137 -4.57 5.46 24.12
CA TYR A 137 -4.54 4.00 24.26
C TYR A 137 -4.39 3.65 25.75
N THR A 138 -5.45 3.89 26.53
CA THR A 138 -5.50 3.65 27.98
C THR A 138 -5.17 2.20 28.35
N ASP A 139 -5.32 1.29 27.39
CA ASP A 139 -5.12 -0.15 27.55
C ASP A 139 -3.71 -0.62 27.16
N ASN A 140 -2.78 0.31 26.86
CA ASN A 140 -1.37 -0.01 26.59
C ASN A 140 -0.46 0.50 27.72
N PRO A 141 -0.18 -0.34 28.76
CA PRO A 141 0.65 0.06 29.89
C PRO A 141 2.08 0.46 29.51
N ALA A 142 2.64 -0.15 28.45
CA ALA A 142 3.99 0.16 27.99
C ALA A 142 4.07 1.55 27.35
N LEU A 143 3.11 1.87 26.47
CA LEU A 143 2.98 3.19 25.87
C LEU A 143 2.72 4.26 26.93
N THR A 144 1.80 4.00 27.86
CA THR A 144 1.49 4.93 28.97
C THR A 144 2.71 5.19 29.84
N ALA A 145 3.46 4.15 30.20
CA ALA A 145 4.68 4.29 30.98
C ALA A 145 5.77 5.06 30.22
N TYR A 146 5.87 4.85 28.90
CA TYR A 146 6.81 5.57 28.05
C TYR A 146 6.46 7.07 27.95
N LEU A 147 5.19 7.40 27.68
CA LEU A 147 4.74 8.80 27.55
C LEU A 147 5.01 9.60 28.82
N ARG A 148 4.81 9.01 30.02
CA ARG A 148 5.18 9.65 31.28
C ARG A 148 6.67 9.96 31.39
N LEU A 149 7.54 9.05 30.95
CA LEU A 149 8.99 9.31 30.92
C LEU A 149 9.34 10.44 29.92
N ALA A 150 8.60 10.53 28.81
CA ALA A 150 8.80 11.58 27.80
C ALA A 150 8.34 12.95 28.30
N GLU A 151 7.17 13.03 28.94
CA GLU A 151 6.63 14.22 29.60
C GLU A 151 7.56 14.73 30.70
N GLU A 152 8.19 13.83 31.46
CA GLU A 152 9.21 14.15 32.47
C GLU A 152 10.57 14.55 31.85
N GLY A 153 10.70 14.55 30.52
CA GLY A 153 11.94 14.91 29.80
C GLY A 153 13.07 13.88 29.90
N LYS A 154 12.79 12.69 30.44
CA LYS A 154 13.79 11.62 30.68
C LYS A 154 14.14 10.85 29.42
N VAL A 155 13.26 10.87 28.42
CA VAL A 155 13.43 10.22 27.11
C VAL A 155 12.96 11.18 26.00
N GLU A 156 13.31 10.89 24.75
CA GLU A 156 12.67 11.52 23.59
C GLU A 156 11.20 11.10 23.47
N TYR A 157 10.40 11.84 22.71
CA TYR A 157 9.05 11.41 22.34
C TYR A 157 9.11 10.28 21.30
N LEU A 158 7.94 9.69 21.02
CA LEU A 158 7.80 8.59 20.09
C LEU A 158 8.32 8.97 18.70
N LYS A 159 8.93 7.99 18.04
CA LYS A 159 9.35 8.07 16.65
C LYS A 159 8.43 7.21 15.80
N LEU A 160 7.90 7.79 14.74
CA LEU A 160 7.22 7.05 13.68
C LEU A 160 8.27 6.40 12.77
N LEU A 161 8.18 5.08 12.62
CA LEU A 161 8.92 4.34 11.62
C LEU A 161 7.92 3.74 10.61
N PRO A 162 7.99 4.10 9.33
CA PRO A 162 7.18 3.47 8.28
C PRO A 162 7.64 2.02 8.06
N ASN A 163 6.75 1.14 7.57
CA ASN A 163 7.05 -0.28 7.38
C ASN A 163 8.08 -0.51 6.27
N LYS A 164 8.06 0.24 5.16
CA LYS A 164 9.07 0.24 4.09
C LYS A 164 8.74 1.29 3.02
N ARG A 165 9.38 2.46 3.11
CA ARG A 165 9.70 3.41 2.04
C ARG A 165 10.34 4.62 2.73
N GLY A 166 11.26 5.32 2.07
CA GLY A 166 12.03 6.43 2.63
C GLY A 166 11.22 7.71 2.92
N SER A 167 9.91 7.59 3.16
CA SER A 167 8.96 8.66 3.43
C SER A 167 8.23 8.37 4.74
N LEU A 168 7.87 9.40 5.51
CA LEU A 168 7.19 9.23 6.80
C LEU A 168 5.79 8.60 6.70
N GLU A 169 5.19 8.51 5.50
CA GLU A 169 3.86 7.92 5.25
C GLU A 169 2.73 8.62 6.03
N VAL A 170 2.86 9.95 6.17
CA VAL A 170 1.91 10.84 6.84
C VAL A 170 1.58 12.01 5.92
N GLU A 171 0.31 12.39 5.85
CA GLU A 171 -0.18 13.60 5.17
C GLU A 171 -1.02 14.44 6.16
N ASP A 172 -1.22 15.73 5.87
CA ASP A 172 -2.26 16.49 6.56
C ASP A 172 -3.67 16.00 6.18
N GLU A 173 -4.67 16.38 6.98
CA GLU A 173 -6.06 15.96 6.79
C GLU A 173 -6.56 16.24 5.37
N CYS A 174 -6.25 17.42 4.82
CA CYS A 174 -6.80 17.86 3.55
C CYS A 174 -6.23 17.02 2.41
N ASP A 175 -4.91 16.80 2.40
CA ASP A 175 -4.25 15.94 1.43
C ASP A 175 -4.64 14.46 1.59
N PHE A 176 -4.74 13.98 2.82
CA PHE A 176 -5.21 12.63 3.11
C PHE A 176 -6.64 12.40 2.60
N ARG A 177 -7.56 13.35 2.86
CA ARG A 177 -8.96 13.27 2.41
C ARG A 177 -9.05 13.28 0.89
N ASN A 178 -8.43 14.25 0.25
CA ASN A 178 -8.46 14.43 -1.21
C ASN A 178 -7.86 13.22 -1.96
N LYS A 179 -6.81 12.60 -1.42
CA LYS A 179 -6.09 11.52 -2.10
C LYS A 179 -6.61 10.14 -1.76
N TYR A 180 -7.10 9.94 -0.54
CA TYR A 180 -7.44 8.61 -0.04
C TYR A 180 -8.78 8.52 0.68
N ALA A 181 -9.06 9.37 1.68
CA ALA A 181 -10.23 9.17 2.56
C ALA A 181 -11.58 9.35 1.84
N ASP A 182 -11.62 10.12 0.75
CA ASP A 182 -12.83 10.23 -0.08
C ASP A 182 -13.19 8.94 -0.82
N TYR A 183 -12.26 7.97 -0.87
CA TYR A 183 -12.42 6.70 -1.57
C TYR A 183 -12.39 5.49 -0.64
N PHE A 184 -11.59 5.54 0.43
CA PHE A 184 -11.39 4.44 1.38
C PHE A 184 -11.82 4.85 2.78
N ASP A 185 -12.73 4.09 3.37
CA ASP A 185 -13.16 4.28 4.75
C ASP A 185 -12.19 3.56 5.72
N PRO A 186 -11.44 4.28 6.58
CA PRO A 186 -10.55 3.67 7.57
C PRO A 186 -11.27 2.81 8.61
N GLY A 187 -12.56 3.07 8.85
CA GLY A 187 -13.42 2.28 9.75
C GLY A 187 -13.80 0.92 9.18
N VAL A 188 -13.72 0.74 7.86
CA VAL A 188 -14.03 -0.52 7.18
C VAL A 188 -12.77 -1.35 7.03
N SER A 189 -12.67 -2.43 7.81
CA SER A 189 -11.44 -3.23 7.94
C SER A 189 -10.82 -3.67 6.62
N TRP A 190 -11.59 -4.17 5.66
CA TRP A 190 -11.06 -4.63 4.38
C TRP A 190 -10.59 -3.49 3.45
N MET A 191 -11.18 -2.29 3.57
CA MET A 191 -10.69 -1.08 2.87
C MET A 191 -9.41 -0.57 3.53
N ARG A 192 -9.41 -0.47 4.87
CA ARG A 192 -8.24 -0.08 5.66
C ARG A 192 -7.05 -1.00 5.40
N ASP A 193 -7.28 -2.30 5.40
CA ASP A 193 -6.23 -3.32 5.28
C ASP A 193 -5.87 -3.63 3.80
N THR A 194 -6.41 -2.87 2.84
CA THR A 194 -5.99 -2.91 1.42
C THR A 194 -4.54 -2.43 1.29
N PRO A 195 -3.63 -3.12 0.59
CA PRO A 195 -2.26 -2.65 0.40
C PRO A 195 -2.17 -1.26 -0.25
N LEU A 196 -1.25 -0.40 0.20
CA LEU A 196 -1.10 0.98 -0.25
C LEU A 196 -0.90 1.06 -1.76
N ALA A 197 -0.07 0.17 -2.31
CA ALA A 197 0.14 0.12 -3.76
C ALA A 197 -1.16 -0.12 -4.54
N VAL A 198 -2.10 -0.90 -3.98
CA VAL A 198 -3.44 -1.09 -4.55
C VAL A 198 -4.30 0.15 -4.34
N LYS A 199 -4.25 0.75 -3.14
CA LYS A 199 -4.97 1.99 -2.84
C LYS A 199 -4.60 3.10 -3.82
N GLU A 200 -3.31 3.27 -4.13
CA GLU A 200 -2.82 4.28 -5.08
C GLU A 200 -3.43 4.09 -6.48
N ILE A 201 -3.44 2.86 -7.01
CA ILE A 201 -4.03 2.54 -8.32
C ILE A 201 -5.54 2.80 -8.34
N LEU A 202 -6.23 2.39 -7.28
CA LEU A 202 -7.67 2.62 -7.16
C LEU A 202 -8.02 4.10 -6.96
N SER A 203 -7.24 4.86 -6.18
CA SER A 203 -7.39 6.31 -6.05
C SER A 203 -7.22 7.00 -7.40
N ASP A 204 -6.25 6.58 -8.21
CA ASP A 204 -6.09 7.08 -9.59
C ASP A 204 -7.30 6.72 -10.46
N TYR A 205 -7.79 5.49 -10.35
CA TYR A 205 -9.00 5.06 -11.04
C TYR A 205 -10.23 5.91 -10.65
N PHE A 206 -10.48 6.11 -9.35
CA PHE A 206 -11.61 6.91 -8.86
C PHE A 206 -11.51 8.40 -9.23
N ARG A 207 -10.31 8.91 -9.52
CA ARG A 207 -10.10 10.27 -10.03
C ARG A 207 -10.22 10.39 -11.55
N SER A 208 -10.20 9.26 -12.26
CA SER A 208 -10.33 9.23 -13.71
C SER A 208 -11.77 9.47 -14.19
N ASN A 209 -11.93 9.88 -15.44
CA ASN A 209 -13.24 10.00 -16.09
C ASN A 209 -14.03 8.69 -16.10
N GLU A 210 -13.34 7.54 -16.09
CA GLU A 210 -13.98 6.23 -16.13
C GLU A 210 -14.46 5.77 -14.74
N GLY A 211 -13.68 6.08 -13.70
CA GLY A 211 -13.95 5.63 -12.33
C GLY A 211 -14.64 6.64 -11.42
N GLY A 212 -14.70 7.91 -11.80
CA GLY A 212 -15.27 8.98 -10.96
C GLY A 212 -16.73 8.77 -10.54
N SER A 213 -17.50 8.05 -11.36
CA SER A 213 -18.90 7.70 -11.07
C SER A 213 -19.07 6.42 -10.25
N PHE A 214 -17.99 5.71 -9.91
CA PHE A 214 -18.05 4.43 -9.20
C PHE A 214 -17.57 4.55 -7.75
N THR A 215 -18.09 3.69 -6.88
CA THR A 215 -17.70 3.54 -5.48
C THR A 215 -17.72 2.06 -5.08
N PHE A 216 -17.17 1.73 -3.92
CA PHE A 216 -17.26 0.38 -3.39
C PHE A 216 -18.71 -0.05 -3.15
N VAL A 217 -18.99 -1.34 -3.37
CA VAL A 217 -20.30 -1.92 -3.03
C VAL A 217 -20.54 -1.80 -1.53
N ASN A 218 -21.68 -1.20 -1.16
CA ASN A 218 -22.18 -1.12 0.20
C ASN A 218 -23.59 -1.72 0.29
N ASP A 219 -23.70 -3.04 0.09
CA ASP A 219 -24.95 -3.77 0.22
C ASP A 219 -24.79 -5.04 1.07
N ARG A 220 -25.80 -5.93 1.08
CA ARG A 220 -25.83 -7.12 1.94
C ARG A 220 -24.93 -8.28 1.48
N ARG A 221 -24.17 -8.14 0.37
CA ARG A 221 -23.27 -9.19 -0.10
C ARG A 221 -22.10 -9.37 0.85
N ASN A 222 -21.59 -10.61 0.91
CA ASN A 222 -20.38 -10.87 1.67
C ASN A 222 -19.20 -10.18 0.97
N THR A 223 -18.31 -9.55 1.75
CA THR A 223 -17.08 -8.92 1.27
C THR A 223 -16.32 -9.83 0.30
N THR A 224 -16.19 -11.14 0.58
CA THR A 224 -15.44 -12.05 -0.29
C THR A 224 -16.04 -12.27 -1.68
N GLN A 225 -17.30 -11.86 -1.89
CA GLN A 225 -17.99 -11.95 -3.18
C GLN A 225 -17.84 -10.69 -4.04
N VAL A 226 -17.30 -9.62 -3.47
CA VAL A 226 -17.16 -8.29 -4.10
C VAL A 226 -15.77 -7.69 -3.91
N TYR A 227 -14.93 -8.26 -3.06
CA TYR A 227 -13.58 -7.79 -2.75
C TYR A 227 -12.69 -8.97 -2.35
N ARG A 228 -11.56 -9.16 -3.04
CA ARG A 228 -10.63 -10.26 -2.74
C ARG A 228 -9.19 -9.92 -3.11
N LEU A 229 -8.33 -9.95 -2.10
CA LEU A 229 -6.88 -9.99 -2.30
C LEU A 229 -6.42 -11.42 -2.62
N ALA A 230 -5.70 -11.59 -3.73
CA ALA A 230 -5.36 -12.88 -4.30
C ALA A 230 -4.01 -12.83 -5.06
N GLY A 231 -3.66 -13.93 -5.71
CA GLY A 231 -2.53 -14.03 -6.64
C GLY A 231 -3.03 -14.52 -8.00
N PHE A 232 -3.68 -13.62 -8.75
CA PHE A 232 -4.23 -13.88 -10.08
C PHE A 232 -3.13 -14.11 -11.12
N THR A 233 -2.03 -13.36 -11.05
CA THR A 233 -0.90 -13.51 -12.00
C THR A 233 -0.02 -14.72 -11.69
N GLY A 234 -0.01 -15.17 -10.43
CA GLY A 234 0.87 -16.20 -9.91
C GLY A 234 2.27 -15.70 -9.50
N LEU A 235 2.61 -14.43 -9.77
CA LEU A 235 3.92 -13.84 -9.42
C LEU A 235 4.07 -13.68 -7.90
N ASN A 236 3.03 -13.18 -7.25
CA ASN A 236 3.05 -12.82 -5.83
C ASN A 236 2.86 -14.00 -4.85
N ARG A 237 2.83 -15.25 -5.33
CA ARG A 237 2.69 -16.43 -4.45
C ARG A 237 3.98 -16.82 -3.72
N TYR A 238 5.13 -16.41 -4.24
CA TYR A 238 6.44 -16.87 -3.77
C TYR A 238 7.32 -15.74 -3.20
N THR A 239 6.84 -14.49 -3.21
CA THR A 239 7.65 -13.30 -2.90
C THR A 239 7.64 -12.93 -1.41
N ASN A 240 6.94 -13.67 -0.55
CA ASN A 240 6.69 -13.32 0.87
C ASN A 240 6.10 -11.89 1.07
N GLN A 241 5.64 -11.25 -0.01
CA GLN A 241 4.94 -9.99 0.06
C GLN A 241 3.46 -10.25 0.40
N PRO A 242 2.77 -9.32 1.11
CA PRO A 242 1.32 -9.39 1.25
C PRO A 242 0.68 -9.52 -0.14
N LYS A 243 -0.41 -10.28 -0.29
CA LYS A 243 -1.10 -10.43 -1.58
C LYS A 243 -1.49 -9.05 -2.12
N GLN A 244 -0.73 -8.55 -3.09
CA GLN A 244 -0.91 -7.19 -3.62
C GLN A 244 -1.94 -7.12 -4.73
N GLU A 245 -2.47 -8.24 -5.22
CA GLU A 245 -3.42 -8.22 -6.33
C GLU A 245 -4.85 -8.21 -5.82
N LEU A 246 -5.72 -7.43 -6.46
CA LEU A 246 -7.09 -7.21 -6.02
C LEU A 246 -8.09 -7.51 -7.13
N ALA A 247 -9.11 -8.30 -6.82
CA ALA A 247 -10.36 -8.35 -7.56
C ALA A 247 -11.44 -7.61 -6.77
N VAL A 248 -12.12 -6.65 -7.39
CA VAL A 248 -13.15 -5.84 -6.73
C VAL A 248 -14.32 -5.53 -7.66
N VAL A 249 -15.52 -5.55 -7.08
CA VAL A 249 -16.74 -5.04 -7.69
C VAL A 249 -17.02 -3.65 -7.15
N LEU A 250 -17.20 -2.71 -8.06
CA LEU A 250 -17.62 -1.34 -7.79
C LEU A 250 -19.06 -1.15 -8.29
N THR A 251 -19.77 -0.21 -7.68
CA THR A 251 -21.14 0.16 -8.05
C THR A 251 -21.22 1.63 -8.41
N GLU A 252 -22.13 2.00 -9.29
CA GLU A 252 -22.37 3.37 -9.67
C GLU A 252 -22.91 4.20 -8.49
N LYS A 253 -22.29 5.36 -8.25
CA LYS A 253 -22.71 6.33 -7.23
C LYS A 253 -24.13 6.78 -7.52
N ASN A 254 -24.95 6.88 -6.48
CA ASN A 254 -26.32 7.41 -6.55
C ASN A 254 -27.27 6.68 -7.52
N SER A 255 -27.00 5.41 -7.89
CA SER A 255 -27.91 4.69 -8.80
C SER A 255 -29.30 4.49 -8.15
N THR A 256 -30.34 5.00 -8.80
CA THR A 256 -31.75 4.78 -8.41
C THR A 256 -32.41 3.87 -9.44
N GLY A 257 -32.37 2.56 -9.21
CA GLY A 257 -33.05 1.57 -10.05
C GLY A 257 -32.11 0.52 -10.63
N ASN A 258 -31.61 0.76 -11.86
CA ASN A 258 -30.76 -0.19 -12.57
C ASN A 258 -29.36 -0.24 -11.94
N VAL A 259 -28.96 -1.43 -11.52
CA VAL A 259 -27.66 -1.63 -10.89
C VAL A 259 -26.60 -1.78 -11.97
N THR A 260 -25.83 -0.72 -12.19
CA THR A 260 -24.59 -0.74 -12.98
C THR A 260 -23.43 -1.06 -12.04
N GLU A 261 -22.78 -2.18 -12.28
CA GLU A 261 -21.59 -2.59 -11.53
C GLU A 261 -20.40 -2.74 -12.46
N ARG A 262 -19.20 -2.64 -11.90
CA ARG A 262 -17.96 -2.77 -12.64
C ARG A 262 -17.04 -3.71 -11.91
N MET A 263 -16.44 -4.65 -12.64
CA MET A 263 -15.40 -5.52 -12.11
C MET A 263 -14.04 -4.94 -12.49
N ILE A 264 -13.18 -4.79 -11.49
CA ILE A 264 -11.78 -4.40 -11.68
C ILE A 264 -10.89 -5.52 -11.12
N VAL A 265 -9.87 -5.87 -11.88
CA VAL A 265 -8.77 -6.72 -11.39
C VAL A 265 -7.47 -5.93 -11.52
N ILE A 266 -6.76 -5.77 -10.41
CA ILE A 266 -5.46 -5.11 -10.31
C ILE A 266 -4.40 -6.18 -10.09
N GLY A 267 -3.32 -6.10 -10.86
CA GLY A 267 -2.13 -6.95 -10.70
C GLY A 267 -0.85 -6.14 -10.79
N PHE A 268 0.27 -6.81 -10.52
CA PHE A 268 1.60 -6.22 -10.43
C PHE A 268 2.56 -7.06 -11.29
N ASP A 269 3.50 -6.40 -11.97
CA ASP A 269 4.60 -7.11 -12.65
C ASP A 269 5.76 -7.43 -11.70
N ASP A 270 6.79 -8.10 -12.26
CA ASP A 270 8.05 -8.41 -11.59
C ASP A 270 8.83 -7.17 -11.10
N ALA A 271 8.45 -5.96 -11.53
CA ALA A 271 9.05 -4.70 -11.09
C ALA A 271 8.19 -3.97 -10.04
N ASP A 272 7.20 -4.65 -9.44
CA ASP A 272 6.21 -4.12 -8.50
C ASP A 272 5.42 -2.91 -9.07
N LYS A 273 5.32 -2.80 -10.40
CA LYS A 273 4.49 -1.78 -11.04
C LYS A 273 3.06 -2.32 -11.18
N GLY A 274 2.15 -1.71 -10.44
CA GLY A 274 0.74 -2.10 -10.48
C GLY A 274 -0.02 -1.51 -11.67
N ARG A 275 -1.01 -2.28 -12.16
CA ARG A 275 -1.87 -1.93 -13.28
C ARG A 275 -3.23 -2.62 -13.19
N ILE A 276 -4.20 -2.09 -13.92
CA ILE A 276 -5.51 -2.71 -14.09
C ILE A 276 -5.41 -3.77 -15.20
N LEU A 277 -5.59 -5.04 -14.83
CA LEU A 277 -5.58 -6.20 -15.73
C LEU A 277 -6.95 -6.53 -16.31
N PHE A 278 -8.02 -6.08 -15.64
CA PHE A 278 -9.39 -6.25 -16.10
C PHE A 278 -10.24 -5.06 -15.69
N ASN A 279 -11.10 -4.60 -16.60
CA ASN A 279 -11.97 -3.46 -16.35
C ASN A 279 -13.23 -3.56 -17.23
N GLU A 280 -14.33 -4.10 -16.70
CA GLU A 280 -15.56 -4.32 -17.48
C GLU A 280 -16.80 -3.88 -16.69
N VAL A 281 -17.72 -3.20 -17.40
CA VAL A 281 -19.03 -2.79 -16.88
C VAL A 281 -20.05 -3.89 -17.11
N PHE A 282 -20.87 -4.14 -16.09
CA PHE A 282 -21.99 -5.04 -16.12
C PHE A 282 -23.25 -4.26 -15.75
N TYR A 283 -24.28 -4.40 -16.59
CA TYR A 283 -25.60 -3.79 -16.36
C TYR A 283 -26.49 -4.66 -15.46
N SER A 284 -25.86 -5.32 -14.48
CA SER A 284 -26.52 -6.21 -13.52
C SER A 284 -25.61 -6.40 -12.30
N LYS A 285 -26.19 -6.88 -11.19
CA LYS A 285 -25.40 -7.28 -10.02
C LYS A 285 -24.45 -8.43 -10.34
N ILE A 286 -23.23 -8.30 -9.84
CA ILE A 286 -22.14 -9.24 -9.98
C ILE A 286 -21.83 -9.90 -8.63
N LEU A 287 -21.55 -11.19 -8.66
CA LEU A 287 -20.86 -11.90 -7.59
C LEU A 287 -19.67 -12.59 -8.22
N PHE A 288 -18.52 -12.58 -7.54
CA PHE A 288 -17.40 -13.39 -7.98
C PHE A 288 -16.94 -14.40 -6.93
N THR A 289 -16.33 -15.47 -7.42
CA THR A 289 -15.64 -16.50 -6.65
C THR A 289 -14.21 -16.58 -7.16
N VAL A 290 -13.23 -16.66 -6.25
CA VAL A 290 -11.83 -16.90 -6.63
C VAL A 290 -11.46 -18.35 -6.33
N TYR A 291 -10.99 -19.06 -7.33
CA TYR A 291 -10.50 -20.42 -7.19
C TYR A 291 -9.02 -20.42 -6.83
N GLU A 292 -8.65 -21.29 -5.89
CA GLU A 292 -7.28 -21.39 -5.40
C GLU A 292 -6.29 -21.81 -6.47
N ASN A 293 -6.71 -22.54 -7.49
CA ASN A 293 -5.88 -22.90 -8.64
C ASN A 293 -6.80 -23.33 -9.80
N PRO A 294 -6.26 -23.48 -11.02
CA PRO A 294 -7.06 -23.86 -12.18
C PRO A 294 -7.70 -25.25 -12.05
N TYR A 295 -7.13 -26.15 -11.24
CA TYR A 295 -7.66 -27.50 -11.02
C TYR A 295 -8.78 -27.57 -9.98
N ALA A 296 -9.07 -26.46 -9.28
CA ALA A 296 -10.18 -26.35 -8.34
C ALA A 296 -11.49 -25.92 -9.03
N LEU A 297 -11.47 -25.73 -10.34
CA LEU A 297 -12.63 -25.34 -11.12
C LEU A 297 -13.72 -26.43 -11.12
N PRO A 298 -14.99 -26.04 -11.27
CA PRO A 298 -16.07 -27.00 -11.46
C PRO A 298 -15.89 -27.74 -12.80
N LYS A 299 -16.52 -28.92 -12.92
CA LYS A 299 -16.27 -29.85 -14.04
C LYS A 299 -16.50 -29.20 -15.39
N GLU A 300 -17.57 -28.43 -15.51
CA GLU A 300 -18.00 -27.68 -16.70
C GLU A 300 -17.03 -26.58 -17.16
N ALA A 301 -16.01 -26.29 -16.35
CA ALA A 301 -14.98 -25.30 -16.66
C ALA A 301 -13.57 -25.90 -16.56
N ALA A 302 -13.43 -27.22 -16.40
CA ALA A 302 -12.13 -27.86 -16.19
C ALA A 302 -11.17 -27.65 -17.37
N SER A 303 -11.69 -27.47 -18.58
CA SER A 303 -10.90 -27.15 -19.78
C SER A 303 -10.14 -25.82 -19.65
N LEU A 304 -10.57 -24.88 -18.78
CA LEU A 304 -9.84 -23.64 -18.49
C LEU A 304 -8.48 -23.88 -17.85
N ALA A 305 -8.29 -25.00 -17.17
CA ALA A 305 -7.01 -25.34 -16.56
C ALA A 305 -5.87 -25.45 -17.58
N SER A 306 -6.17 -25.63 -18.86
CA SER A 306 -5.18 -25.62 -19.93
C SER A 306 -4.64 -24.23 -20.30
N TYR A 307 -5.38 -23.16 -19.95
CA TYR A 307 -5.02 -21.77 -20.27
C TYR A 307 -4.34 -21.03 -19.13
N ALA A 308 -4.29 -21.63 -17.94
CA ALA A 308 -3.75 -21.02 -16.74
C ALA A 308 -2.67 -21.89 -16.10
N THR A 309 -1.64 -21.25 -15.53
CA THR A 309 -0.60 -21.98 -14.80
C THR A 309 -1.11 -22.41 -13.41
N PRO A 310 -0.58 -23.49 -12.81
CA PRO A 310 -1.02 -23.94 -11.48
C PRO A 310 -0.85 -22.90 -10.36
N ALA A 311 0.06 -21.94 -10.55
CA ALA A 311 0.30 -20.86 -9.61
C ALA A 311 -0.77 -19.77 -9.65
N GLN A 312 -1.48 -19.62 -10.76
CA GLN A 312 -2.51 -18.59 -10.95
C GLN A 312 -3.80 -18.94 -10.21
N GLN A 313 -4.51 -17.90 -9.77
CA GLN A 313 -5.88 -17.98 -9.28
C GLN A 313 -6.84 -17.45 -10.33
N LEU A 314 -7.98 -18.11 -10.49
CA LEU A 314 -8.99 -17.75 -11.50
C LEU A 314 -10.22 -17.17 -10.83
N ILE A 315 -10.95 -16.35 -11.57
CA ILE A 315 -12.16 -15.67 -11.08
C ILE A 315 -13.35 -16.19 -11.86
N GLU A 316 -14.35 -16.73 -11.19
CA GLU A 316 -15.69 -16.92 -11.76
C GLU A 316 -16.55 -15.73 -11.39
N ILE A 317 -17.30 -15.23 -12.35
CA ILE A 317 -18.21 -14.11 -12.27
C ILE A 317 -19.60 -14.62 -12.61
N LYS A 318 -20.52 -14.46 -11.66
CA LYS A 318 -21.95 -14.73 -11.83
C LYS A 318 -22.69 -13.41 -11.90
N THR A 319 -23.62 -13.35 -12.84
CA THR A 319 -24.52 -12.21 -13.00
C THR A 319 -25.95 -12.73 -12.97
N ASN A 320 -26.90 -11.90 -12.57
CA ASN A 320 -28.31 -12.29 -12.57
C ASN A 320 -28.91 -12.34 -14.00
N SER A 321 -28.23 -11.75 -14.99
CA SER A 321 -28.69 -11.68 -16.38
C SER A 321 -28.14 -12.81 -17.26
N ASN A 322 -26.95 -13.33 -16.97
CA ASN A 322 -26.32 -14.35 -17.80
C ASN A 322 -26.62 -15.76 -17.28
N ARG A 323 -27.05 -16.63 -18.19
CA ARG A 323 -27.30 -18.05 -17.89
C ARG A 323 -26.02 -18.84 -17.62
N HIS A 324 -24.89 -18.38 -18.17
CA HIS A 324 -23.59 -19.02 -18.03
C HIS A 324 -22.62 -18.14 -17.24
N PRO A 325 -21.83 -18.71 -16.30
CA PRO A 325 -20.79 -17.98 -15.62
C PRO A 325 -19.72 -17.47 -16.60
N ILE A 326 -19.15 -16.34 -16.26
CA ILE A 326 -17.97 -15.78 -16.92
C ILE A 326 -16.76 -16.17 -16.09
N TYR A 327 -15.69 -16.61 -16.74
CA TYR A 327 -14.43 -16.91 -16.08
C TYR A 327 -13.35 -15.95 -16.58
N LEU A 328 -12.53 -15.47 -15.65
CA LEU A 328 -11.34 -14.68 -15.93
C LEU A 328 -10.10 -15.50 -15.56
N TYR A 329 -9.14 -15.55 -16.47
CA TYR A 329 -7.81 -16.10 -16.23
C TYR A 329 -6.73 -15.12 -16.72
N TYR A 330 -5.56 -15.14 -16.09
CA TYR A 330 -4.47 -14.26 -16.47
C TYR A 330 -3.68 -14.84 -17.65
N ASP A 331 -3.59 -14.07 -18.73
CA ASP A 331 -2.75 -14.37 -19.89
C ASP A 331 -1.41 -13.63 -19.76
N LYS A 332 -0.33 -14.40 -19.68
CA LYS A 332 1.02 -13.84 -19.47
C LYS A 332 1.59 -13.19 -20.74
N GLU A 333 1.17 -13.61 -21.93
CA GLU A 333 1.68 -13.07 -23.19
C GLU A 333 1.16 -11.65 -23.41
N PHE A 334 -0.13 -11.44 -23.15
CA PHE A 334 -0.80 -10.15 -23.32
C PHE A 334 -0.90 -9.33 -22.03
N ASP A 335 -0.47 -9.91 -20.91
CA ASP A 335 -0.40 -9.23 -19.62
C ASP A 335 -1.76 -8.63 -19.20
N THR A 336 -2.79 -9.47 -19.27
CA THR A 336 -4.19 -9.07 -19.10
C THR A 336 -5.03 -10.24 -18.60
N MET A 337 -6.19 -9.95 -18.01
CA MET A 337 -7.17 -10.99 -17.71
C MET A 337 -8.05 -11.24 -18.93
N ILE A 338 -8.09 -12.48 -19.40
CA ILE A 338 -8.93 -12.90 -20.50
C ILE A 338 -10.27 -13.40 -19.97
N ARG A 339 -11.34 -12.85 -20.56
CA ARG A 339 -12.72 -13.25 -20.32
C ARG A 339 -13.10 -14.44 -21.18
N LYS A 340 -13.66 -15.48 -20.57
CA LYS A 340 -14.21 -16.64 -21.28
C LYS A 340 -15.55 -17.08 -20.69
N THR A 341 -16.50 -17.40 -21.55
CA THR A 341 -17.79 -17.99 -21.20
C THR A 341 -17.83 -19.41 -21.72
N PHE A 342 -18.35 -20.35 -20.93
CA PHE A 342 -18.55 -21.73 -21.35
C PHE A 342 -20.04 -22.05 -21.39
N SER A 343 -20.52 -22.46 -22.56
CA SER A 343 -21.76 -23.19 -22.67
C SER A 343 -21.48 -24.68 -22.46
N PRO A 344 -22.33 -25.44 -21.75
CA PRO A 344 -22.21 -26.89 -21.65
C PRO A 344 -22.14 -27.60 -23.01
N GLU A 345 -22.65 -26.98 -24.08
CA GLU A 345 -22.62 -27.49 -25.45
C GLU A 345 -21.22 -27.40 -26.10
N ASP A 346 -20.31 -26.59 -25.54
CA ASP A 346 -18.98 -26.37 -26.13
C ASP A 346 -18.00 -27.53 -25.81
N GLU A 347 -18.26 -28.35 -24.78
CA GLU A 347 -17.40 -29.47 -24.38
C GLU A 347 -17.62 -30.78 -25.18
N GLU A 348 -18.70 -30.91 -25.96
CA GLU A 348 -18.92 -32.10 -26.81
C GLU A 348 -18.06 -32.10 -28.10
N SER A 349 -17.24 -31.06 -28.31
CA SER A 349 -16.52 -30.85 -29.57
C SER A 349 -14.99 -31.03 -29.52
N HIS A 350 -14.42 -31.51 -28.40
CA HIS A 350 -12.98 -31.72 -28.24
C HIS A 350 -12.57 -33.11 -27.76
#